data_AF-E8V5J4-F1
#
_entry.id   AF-E8V5J4-F1
#
_cell.length_a   1.000
_cell.length_b   1.000
_cell.length_c   1.000
_cell.angle_alpha   90.00
_cell.angle_beta   90.00
_cell.angle_gamma   90.00
#
_symmetry.space_group_name_H-M   'P 1'
#
loop_
_entity.id
_entity.type
_entity.pdbx_description
1 polymer ?
#
loop_
_entity_poly.entity_id
_entity_poly.type
_entity_poly.pdbx_seq_one_letter_code
_entity_poly.pdbx_strand_id
1 'polypeptide(L)'
;MNPLNSQHLSSEDFDIALFGVPSASATAHLATCAACSGELSSLRTGFGDLRLATTALATENLRDLDRIGGPRTLRLPRARRTLFTMPRIAMATAAFAFAIGAPVALHHRNVAPVAVTPTQATPQISDEALLSTIQSDLNTSVPVPLLPLTSTTSTTENQKED
;
A
#
# COMPACT_ATOMS: atom_id res chain seq x y z
N MET A 1 0.13 6.36 -48.52
CA MET A 1 0.97 5.13 -48.59
C MET A 1 2.33 5.51 -48.03
N ASN A 2 2.54 5.33 -46.73
CA ASN A 2 3.82 5.67 -46.08
C ASN A 2 4.77 4.47 -46.18
N PRO A 3 6.04 4.70 -46.54
CA PRO A 3 6.98 3.65 -46.89
C PRO A 3 7.54 2.94 -45.66
N LEU A 4 7.91 1.68 -45.91
CA LEU A 4 8.60 0.74 -45.04
C LEU A 4 9.88 1.35 -44.43
N ASN A 5 9.78 1.97 -43.27
CA ASN A 5 10.93 2.17 -42.40
C ASN A 5 10.66 1.33 -41.14
N SER A 6 11.54 0.35 -40.87
CA SER A 6 11.48 -0.66 -39.80
C SER A 6 10.37 -1.74 -39.91
N GLN A 7 10.79 -2.99 -40.14
CA GLN A 7 10.01 -4.23 -40.39
C GLN A 7 9.09 -4.73 -39.25
N HIS A 8 8.64 -3.87 -38.34
CA HIS A 8 7.82 -4.26 -37.18
C HIS A 8 6.47 -3.53 -37.18
N LEU A 9 5.56 -4.01 -36.33
CA LEU A 9 4.32 -3.28 -36.01
C LEU A 9 4.65 -1.89 -35.49
N SER A 10 3.79 -0.92 -35.80
CA SER A 10 3.86 0.37 -35.13
C SER A 10 3.57 0.20 -33.64
N SER A 11 4.07 1.12 -32.81
CA SER A 11 3.82 1.11 -31.36
C SER A 11 2.32 1.06 -31.08
N GLU A 12 1.54 1.84 -31.82
CA GLU A 12 0.10 1.96 -31.61
C GLU A 12 -0.63 0.66 -31.95
N ASP A 13 -0.29 0.02 -33.07
CA ASP A 13 -0.88 -1.27 -33.45
C ASP A 13 -0.47 -2.39 -32.49
N PHE A 14 0.76 -2.32 -31.94
CA PHE A 14 1.25 -3.26 -30.94
C PHE A 14 0.51 -3.10 -29.60
N ASP A 15 0.31 -1.86 -29.14
CA ASP A 15 -0.44 -1.57 -27.92
C ASP A 15 -1.91 -2.02 -28.03
N ILE A 16 -2.54 -1.80 -29.19
CA ILE A 16 -3.89 -2.29 -29.48
C ILE A 16 -3.91 -3.82 -29.45
N ALA A 17 -2.89 -4.49 -30.00
CA ALA A 17 -2.79 -5.94 -29.94
C ALA A 17 -2.55 -6.46 -28.51
N LEU A 18 -1.88 -5.69 -27.65
CA LEU A 18 -1.57 -6.08 -26.28
C LEU A 18 -2.77 -5.96 -25.35
N PHE A 19 -3.51 -4.84 -25.43
CA PHE A 19 -4.60 -4.52 -24.49
C PHE A 19 -6.01 -4.66 -25.07
N GLY A 20 -6.14 -4.80 -26.39
CA GLY A 20 -7.42 -4.77 -27.09
C GLY A 20 -7.55 -5.85 -28.17
N VAL A 21 -8.37 -5.52 -29.18
CA VAL A 21 -8.60 -6.39 -30.35
C VAL A 21 -7.69 -5.92 -31.49
N PRO A 22 -6.74 -6.74 -31.96
CA PRO A 22 -5.85 -6.34 -33.04
C PRO A 22 -6.62 -6.18 -34.36
N SER A 23 -6.14 -5.26 -35.19
CA SER A 23 -6.63 -5.14 -36.57
C SER A 23 -6.29 -6.39 -37.39
N ALA A 24 -6.99 -6.59 -38.52
CA ALA A 24 -6.71 -7.73 -39.40
C ALA A 24 -5.28 -7.68 -39.97
N SER A 25 -4.77 -6.48 -40.29
CA SER A 25 -3.39 -6.28 -40.73
C SER A 25 -2.38 -6.61 -39.64
N ALA A 26 -2.63 -6.17 -38.40
CA ALA A 26 -1.75 -6.49 -37.28
C ALA A 26 -1.72 -7.99 -36.98
N THR A 27 -2.87 -8.65 -37.06
CA THR A 27 -2.97 -10.11 -36.87
C THR A 27 -2.18 -10.86 -37.95
N ALA A 28 -2.27 -10.44 -39.21
CA ALA A 28 -1.48 -11.03 -40.29
C ALA A 28 0.03 -10.80 -40.11
N HIS A 29 0.42 -9.64 -39.59
CA HIS A 29 1.83 -9.36 -39.27
C HIS A 29 2.32 -10.23 -38.11
N LEU A 30 1.56 -10.38 -37.02
CA LEU A 30 1.94 -11.23 -35.88
C LEU A 30 2.07 -12.71 -36.30
N ALA A 31 1.32 -13.17 -37.29
CA ALA A 31 1.44 -14.52 -37.82
C ALA A 31 2.72 -14.75 -38.65
N THR A 32 3.37 -13.68 -39.14
CA THR A 32 4.53 -13.75 -40.03
C THR A 32 5.82 -13.27 -39.36
N CYS A 33 5.72 -12.36 -38.39
CA CYS A 33 6.85 -11.75 -37.69
C CYS A 33 7.08 -12.43 -36.33
N ALA A 34 8.13 -13.25 -36.24
CA ALA A 34 8.51 -13.96 -35.02
C ALA A 34 8.93 -13.03 -33.87
N ALA A 35 9.54 -11.88 -34.18
CA ALA A 35 9.96 -10.91 -33.18
C ALA A 35 8.74 -10.29 -32.47
N CYS A 36 7.80 -9.73 -33.24
CA CYS A 36 6.61 -9.09 -32.66
C CYS A 36 5.71 -10.10 -31.92
N SER A 37 5.55 -11.32 -32.44
CA SER A 37 4.78 -12.36 -31.73
C SER A 37 5.48 -12.85 -30.46
N GLY A 38 6.81 -12.96 -30.47
CA GLY A 38 7.60 -13.28 -29.29
C GLY A 38 7.49 -12.23 -28.18
N GLU A 39 7.64 -10.96 -28.54
CA GLU A 39 7.48 -9.83 -27.60
C GLU A 39 6.07 -9.79 -27.00
N LEU A 40 5.04 -9.87 -27.85
CA LEU A 40 3.65 -9.90 -27.42
C LEU A 40 3.37 -11.06 -26.47
N SER A 41 3.91 -12.25 -26.77
CA SER A 41 3.78 -13.43 -25.92
C SER A 41 4.48 -13.22 -24.57
N SER A 42 5.71 -12.69 -24.57
CA SER A 42 6.48 -12.44 -23.34
C SER A 42 5.74 -11.49 -22.41
N LEU A 43 5.20 -10.40 -22.94
CA LEU A 43 4.44 -9.41 -22.15
C LEU A 43 3.15 -10.00 -21.59
N ARG A 44 2.40 -10.76 -22.39
CA ARG A 44 1.17 -11.43 -21.94
C ARG A 44 1.43 -12.45 -20.84
N THR A 45 2.53 -13.21 -20.94
CA THR A 45 2.96 -14.12 -19.87
C THR A 45 3.26 -13.34 -18.59
N GLY A 46 4.03 -12.25 -18.66
CA GLY A 46 4.33 -11.41 -17.49
C GLY A 46 3.07 -10.85 -16.80
N PHE A 47 2.08 -10.38 -17.57
CA PHE A 47 0.79 -9.95 -17.01
C PHE A 47 -0.02 -11.10 -16.42
N GLY A 48 0.05 -12.29 -17.02
CA GLY A 48 -0.55 -13.51 -16.49
C GLY A 48 0.00 -13.88 -15.13
N ASP A 49 1.33 -13.89 -14.99
CA ASP A 49 2.02 -14.22 -13.74
C ASP A 49 1.71 -13.19 -12.65
N LEU A 50 1.72 -11.90 -13.00
CA LEU A 50 1.32 -10.83 -12.06
C LEU A 50 -0.12 -11.00 -11.59
N ARG A 51 -1.05 -11.34 -12.49
CA ARG A 51 -2.45 -11.60 -12.13
C ARG A 51 -2.58 -12.82 -11.22
N LEU A 52 -1.82 -13.88 -11.47
CA LEU A 52 -1.81 -15.07 -10.62
C LEU A 52 -1.25 -14.75 -9.22
N ALA A 53 -0.14 -14.03 -9.14
CA ALA A 53 0.46 -13.63 -7.87
C ALA A 53 -0.47 -12.71 -7.06
N THR A 54 -1.09 -11.72 -7.70
CA THR A 54 -2.02 -10.80 -7.03
C THR A 54 -3.30 -11.49 -6.56
N THR A 55 -3.85 -12.40 -7.35
CA THR A 55 -5.02 -13.19 -6.92
C THR A 55 -4.68 -14.19 -5.82
N ALA A 56 -3.52 -14.85 -5.87
CA ALA A 56 -3.04 -15.71 -4.79
C ALA A 56 -2.88 -14.93 -3.49
N LEU A 57 -2.23 -13.77 -3.52
CA LEU A 57 -2.07 -12.89 -2.37
C LEU A 57 -3.43 -12.42 -1.81
N ALA A 58 -4.37 -12.05 -2.68
CA ALA A 58 -5.72 -11.67 -2.26
C ALA A 58 -6.43 -12.83 -1.53
N THR A 59 -6.30 -14.07 -2.03
CA THR A 59 -6.90 -15.24 -1.37
C THR A 59 -6.25 -15.58 -0.02
N GLU A 60 -4.95 -15.36 0.11
CA GLU A 60 -4.23 -15.57 1.37
C GLU A 60 -4.67 -14.56 2.44
N ASN A 61 -4.74 -13.27 2.08
CA ASN A 61 -5.24 -12.23 2.99
C ASN A 61 -6.67 -12.51 3.48
N LEU A 62 -7.55 -13.03 2.62
CA LEU A 62 -8.90 -13.42 3.02
C LEU A 62 -8.91 -14.59 4.00
N ARG A 63 -8.00 -15.56 3.83
CA ARG A 63 -7.87 -16.70 4.76
C ARG A 63 -7.33 -16.26 6.12
N ASP A 64 -6.40 -15.31 6.15
CA ASP A 64 -5.90 -14.77 7.42
C ASP A 64 -6.97 -13.97 8.16
N LEU A 65 -7.81 -13.22 7.46
CA LEU A 65 -8.97 -12.56 8.06
C LEU A 65 -9.98 -13.56 8.61
N ASP A 66 -10.25 -14.68 7.94
CA ASP A 66 -11.12 -15.74 8.46
C ASP A 66 -10.49 -16.47 9.67
N ARG A 67 -9.16 -16.64 9.66
CA ARG A 67 -8.43 -17.23 10.79
C ARG A 67 -8.44 -16.35 12.04
N ILE A 68 -8.36 -15.02 11.86
CA ILE A 68 -8.43 -14.04 12.96
C ILE A 68 -9.89 -13.78 13.36
N GLY A 69 -10.81 -13.91 12.41
CA GLY A 69 -12.24 -13.61 12.50
C GLY A 69 -13.15 -14.84 12.55
N GLY A 70 -12.64 -16.00 12.99
CA GLY A 70 -13.45 -17.21 13.14
C GLY A 70 -14.77 -16.89 13.85
N PRO A 71 -15.89 -17.54 13.49
CA PRO A 71 -17.22 -17.06 13.79
C PRO A 71 -17.33 -16.81 15.29
N ARG A 72 -17.24 -15.53 15.67
CA ARG A 72 -17.74 -15.04 16.93
C ARG A 72 -19.25 -15.18 16.81
N THR A 73 -19.74 -16.41 16.96
CA THR A 73 -21.07 -16.60 17.47
C THR A 73 -21.05 -15.86 18.79
N LEU A 74 -21.54 -14.63 18.78
CA LEU A 74 -22.03 -13.93 19.93
C LEU A 74 -23.13 -14.85 20.48
N ARG A 75 -22.73 -15.88 21.23
CA ARG A 75 -23.63 -16.52 22.17
C ARG A 75 -23.87 -15.42 23.19
N LEU A 76 -24.89 -14.59 22.92
CA LEU A 76 -25.47 -13.75 23.95
C LEU A 76 -25.69 -14.68 25.14
N PRO A 77 -25.08 -14.43 26.31
CA PRO A 77 -25.39 -15.22 27.47
C PRO A 77 -26.90 -15.05 27.67
N ARG A 78 -27.65 -16.14 27.53
CA ARG A 78 -29.06 -16.15 27.92
C ARG A 78 -29.07 -15.75 29.39
N ALA A 79 -29.40 -14.48 29.64
CA ALA A 79 -29.49 -13.89 30.96
C ALA A 79 -30.61 -14.61 31.72
N ARG A 80 -30.28 -15.74 32.35
CA ARG A 80 -31.08 -16.29 33.43
C ARG A 80 -30.96 -15.29 34.56
N ARG A 81 -32.02 -14.48 34.70
CA ARG A 81 -32.30 -13.53 35.79
C ARG A 81 -31.75 -14.04 37.13
N THR A 82 -30.57 -13.59 37.51
CA THR A 82 -30.09 -13.65 38.89
C THR A 82 -30.54 -12.37 39.59
N LEU A 83 -31.84 -12.30 39.89
CA LEU A 83 -32.49 -11.20 40.60
C LEU A 83 -32.06 -11.08 42.09
N PHE A 84 -31.05 -11.82 42.54
CA PHE A 84 -30.67 -11.91 43.96
C PHE A 84 -29.23 -11.50 44.30
N THR A 85 -28.44 -11.00 43.35
CA THR A 85 -27.05 -10.52 43.61
C THR A 85 -26.89 -9.01 43.54
N MET A 86 -27.98 -8.26 43.69
CA MET A 86 -28.04 -6.79 43.51
C MET A 86 -27.98 -5.90 44.78
N PRO A 87 -27.49 -6.30 45.97
CA PRO A 87 -27.19 -5.30 47.00
C PRO A 87 -25.71 -4.86 47.03
N ARG A 88 -24.78 -5.65 46.48
CA ARG A 88 -23.32 -5.35 46.59
C ARG A 88 -22.78 -4.48 45.46
N ILE A 89 -23.34 -4.57 44.25
CA ILE A 89 -22.88 -3.79 43.09
C ILE A 89 -23.36 -2.33 43.16
N ALA A 90 -24.52 -2.07 43.79
CA ALA A 90 -25.05 -0.73 43.98
C ALA A 90 -24.19 0.15 44.91
N MET A 91 -23.48 -0.44 45.87
CA MET A 91 -22.58 0.30 46.76
C MET A 91 -21.26 0.71 46.09
N ALA A 92 -20.77 -0.07 45.12
CA ALA A 92 -19.50 0.22 44.43
C ALA A 92 -19.61 1.41 43.47
N THR A 93 -20.75 1.60 42.82
CA THR A 93 -20.97 2.71 41.88
C THR A 93 -21.09 4.06 42.59
N ALA A 94 -21.63 4.10 43.81
CA ALA A 94 -21.72 5.32 44.62
C ALA A 94 -20.33 5.83 45.04
N ALA A 95 -19.41 4.93 45.41
CA ALA A 95 -18.04 5.29 45.79
C ALA A 95 -17.24 5.84 44.59
N PHE A 96 -17.42 5.27 43.40
CA PHE A 96 -16.74 5.72 42.19
C PHE A 96 -17.23 7.10 41.71
N ALA A 97 -18.54 7.37 41.81
CA ALA A 97 -19.11 8.67 41.47
C ALA A 97 -18.62 9.80 42.41
N PHE A 98 -18.43 9.50 43.71
CA PHE A 98 -17.89 10.48 44.66
C PHE A 98 -16.39 10.75 44.47
N ALA A 99 -15.61 9.72 44.10
CA ALA A 99 -14.17 9.86 43.88
C ALA A 99 -13.82 10.69 42.61
N ILE A 100 -14.69 10.67 41.59
CA ILE A 100 -14.46 11.41 40.33
C ILE A 100 -15.18 12.78 40.31
N GLY A 101 -16.31 12.93 41.00
CA GLY A 101 -17.07 14.19 41.02
C GLY A 101 -16.47 15.27 41.93
N ALA A 102 -15.89 14.88 43.07
CA ALA A 102 -15.35 15.82 44.05
C ALA A 102 -14.13 16.64 43.55
N PRO A 103 -13.15 16.06 42.82
CA PRO A 103 -12.00 16.83 42.34
C PRO A 103 -12.36 17.83 41.25
N VAL A 104 -13.30 17.49 40.36
CA VAL A 104 -13.71 18.34 39.22
C VAL A 104 -14.45 19.60 39.70
N ALA A 105 -15.30 19.47 40.71
CA ALA A 105 -16.02 20.62 41.29
C ALA A 105 -15.10 21.60 42.06
N LEU A 106 -13.99 21.10 42.62
CA LEU A 106 -13.00 21.90 43.35
C LEU A 106 -11.92 22.50 42.44
N HIS A 107 -11.57 21.86 41.32
CA HIS A 107 -10.56 22.37 40.38
C HIS A 107 -11.04 23.52 39.47
N HIS A 108 -12.35 23.64 39.20
CA HIS A 108 -12.84 24.78 38.41
C HIS A 108 -12.81 26.14 39.13
N ARG A 109 -12.50 26.17 40.44
CA ARG A 109 -12.49 27.40 41.24
C ARG A 109 -11.11 28.02 41.49
N ASN A 110 -10.00 27.31 41.25
CA ASN A 110 -8.67 27.80 41.60
C ASN A 110 -7.63 27.62 40.48
N VAL A 111 -7.41 28.71 39.74
CA VAL A 111 -6.10 29.29 39.42
C VAL A 111 -5.04 28.45 38.65
N ALA A 112 -4.80 28.93 37.41
CA ALA A 112 -3.52 29.25 36.74
C ALA A 112 -2.41 28.17 36.53
N PRO A 113 -1.56 28.35 35.49
CA PRO A 113 -0.79 27.26 34.87
C PRO A 113 0.65 27.18 35.39
N VAL A 114 1.16 25.99 35.77
CA VAL A 114 2.61 25.75 35.92
C VAL A 114 2.99 24.28 35.66
N ALA A 115 3.70 24.10 34.54
CA ALA A 115 4.86 23.27 34.20
C ALA A 115 5.31 22.00 34.99
N VAL A 116 5.72 20.99 34.19
CA VAL A 116 6.69 19.85 34.34
C VAL A 116 6.40 18.79 35.43
N THR A 117 6.49 17.47 35.22
CA THR A 117 7.47 16.63 34.48
C THR A 117 6.90 15.21 34.29
N PRO A 118 7.42 14.38 33.36
CA PRO A 118 6.72 13.24 32.78
C PRO A 118 7.00 11.92 33.52
N THR A 119 5.95 11.13 33.77
CA THR A 119 6.08 9.70 34.01
C THR A 119 5.73 8.99 32.70
N GLN A 120 6.71 8.28 32.14
CA GLN A 120 6.65 7.52 30.88
C GLN A 120 5.32 6.78 30.73
N ALA A 121 4.47 7.31 29.85
CA ALA A 121 3.42 6.56 29.21
C ALA A 121 4.06 5.70 28.12
N THR A 122 3.72 4.41 28.13
CA THR A 122 3.80 3.50 26.99
C THR A 122 3.45 4.26 25.71
N PRO A 123 4.28 4.23 24.64
CA PRO A 123 4.03 5.06 23.48
C PRO A 123 2.75 4.56 22.83
N GLN A 124 1.67 5.33 23.00
CA GLN A 124 0.63 5.35 21.98
C GLN A 124 1.33 5.81 20.71
N ILE A 125 1.60 4.87 19.82
CA ILE A 125 2.04 5.17 18.46
C ILE A 125 0.89 5.94 17.84
N SER A 126 1.00 7.27 17.92
CA SER A 126 0.12 8.20 17.22
C SER A 126 0.38 8.04 15.72
N ASP A 127 -0.66 8.16 14.90
CA ASP A 127 -0.55 8.05 13.43
C ASP A 127 0.52 9.01 12.86
N GLU A 128 0.81 10.12 13.53
CA GLU A 128 1.89 11.06 13.20
C GLU A 128 3.30 10.45 13.35
N ALA A 129 3.48 9.54 14.32
CA ALA A 129 4.72 8.81 14.53
C ALA A 129 4.94 7.73 13.45
N LEU A 130 3.85 7.16 12.93
CA LEU A 130 3.90 6.25 11.79
C LEU A 130 4.31 6.99 10.50
N LEU A 131 3.70 8.15 10.23
CA LEU A 131 4.01 8.94 9.04
C LEU A 131 5.46 9.47 9.04
N SER A 132 5.97 9.89 10.20
CA SER A 132 7.38 10.31 10.32
C SER A 132 8.37 9.15 10.13
N THR A 133 8.00 7.94 10.54
CA THR A 133 8.84 6.74 10.34
C THR A 133 8.94 6.38 8.85
N ILE A 134 7.82 6.41 8.12
CA ILE A 134 7.79 6.15 6.66
C ILE A 134 8.62 7.20 5.91
N GLN A 135 8.51 8.48 6.29
CA GLN A 135 9.31 9.55 5.69
C GLN A 135 10.82 9.33 5.90
N SER A 136 11.22 8.80 7.06
CA SER A 136 12.61 8.47 7.36
C SER A 136 13.12 7.28 6.54
N ASP A 137 12.28 6.28 6.27
CA ASP A 137 12.63 5.09 5.49
C ASP A 137 12.82 5.42 4.00
N LEU A 138 11.99 6.32 3.45
CA LEU A 138 12.11 6.77 2.06
C LEU A 138 13.38 7.60 1.82
N ASN A 139 13.79 8.41 2.81
CA ASN A 139 15.02 9.21 2.71
C ASN A 139 16.30 8.36 2.80
N THR A 140 16.25 7.18 3.43
CA THR A 140 17.41 6.28 3.56
C THR A 140 17.53 5.28 2.41
N SER A 141 16.45 5.04 1.66
CA SER A 141 16.40 4.09 0.54
C SER A 141 16.54 4.71 -0.85
N VAL A 142 17.25 5.83 -0.99
CA VAL A 142 17.64 6.34 -2.31
C VAL A 142 19.02 5.77 -2.67
N PRO A 143 19.10 4.75 -3.56
CA PRO A 143 20.38 4.27 -4.05
C PRO A 143 21.12 5.37 -4.83
N VAL A 144 22.45 5.34 -4.71
CA VAL A 144 23.41 6.31 -5.25
C VAL A 144 23.10 6.66 -6.71
N PRO A 145 23.05 7.95 -7.09
CA PRO A 145 22.82 8.35 -8.48
C PRO A 145 23.91 7.75 -9.38
N LEU A 146 23.47 7.08 -10.45
CA LEU A 146 24.37 6.50 -11.45
C LEU A 146 25.23 7.61 -12.07
N LEU A 147 26.55 7.44 -12.01
CA LEU A 147 27.49 8.36 -12.65
C LEU A 147 27.16 8.48 -14.14
N PRO A 148 27.14 9.71 -14.71
CA PRO A 148 26.93 9.89 -16.14
C PRO A 148 28.06 9.22 -16.91
N LEU A 149 27.69 8.38 -17.88
CA LEU A 149 28.62 7.83 -18.87
C LEU A 149 29.24 8.99 -19.63
N THR A 150 30.54 9.22 -19.45
CA THR A 150 31.31 10.15 -20.27
C THR A 150 31.25 9.68 -21.70
N SER A 151 30.49 10.40 -22.54
CA SER A 151 30.49 10.23 -23.98
C SER A 151 31.92 10.43 -24.49
N THR A 152 32.61 9.36 -24.86
CA THR A 152 33.75 9.46 -25.78
C THR A 152 33.19 9.86 -27.14
N THR A 153 32.98 11.16 -27.30
CA THR A 153 32.89 11.81 -28.60
C THR A 153 34.26 11.65 -29.25
N SER A 154 34.45 10.54 -29.97
CA SER A 154 35.55 10.45 -30.92
C SER A 154 35.19 11.36 -32.09
N THR A 155 35.46 12.64 -31.89
CA THR A 155 35.75 13.60 -32.95
C THR A 155 36.97 13.09 -33.70
N THR A 156 36.75 12.25 -34.70
CA THR A 156 37.70 12.10 -35.81
C THR A 156 37.30 13.10 -36.88
N GLU A 157 37.48 14.37 -36.53
CA GLU A 157 37.59 15.49 -37.44
C GLU A 157 39.09 15.61 -37.77
N ASN A 158 39.48 15.01 -38.90
CA ASN A 158 40.75 15.15 -39.62
C ASN A 158 40.59 14.24 -40.86
N GLN A 159 40.66 14.66 -42.11
CA GLN A 159 41.31 15.81 -42.73
C GLN A 159 40.57 16.10 -44.03
N LYS A 160 40.16 17.35 -44.21
CA LYS A 160 40.05 18.00 -45.51
C LYS A 160 41.11 19.08 -45.49
N GLU A 161 42.22 18.88 -46.17
CA GLU A 161 43.14 19.95 -46.57
C GLU A 161 43.98 19.44 -47.76
N ASP A 162 43.76 20.14 -48.88
CA ASP A 162 44.43 20.17 -50.20
C ASP A 162 44.44 18.94 -51.15
#